data_AF-A0AA36C7W1-F1
#
_entry.id   AF-A0AA36C7W1-F1
#
_cell.length_a   1.000
_cell.length_b   1.000
_cell.length_c   1.000
_cell.angle_alpha   90.00
_cell.angle_beta   90.00
_cell.angle_gamma   90.00
#
_symmetry.space_group_name_H-M   'P 1'
#
loop_
_entity.id
_entity.type
_entity.pdbx_description
1 polymer ?
#
loop_
_entity_poly.entity_id
_entity_poly.type
_entity_poly.pdbx_seq_one_letter_code
_entity_poly.pdbx_strand_id
1 'polypeptide(L)'
;MPVDNPVPPEVAYTLYIIIASIIIVCDVPFIVMIFWNRSQKELVIVGFMCIADTAHAIAFLVSGAIRLWIALNHEGGNSITNTQCIRYYFPVIFLYSYQLMGAATLVVSIDRFIAVMKPVYYRTLSNAFSFYIMAGVILYVSIIALLFIYIVQTGPALPSSPNCFTSESYTPEIWRYMLFFRMSTLIVSSLLYLPISWRIYKMANALKRGASSDNYSRKIIKTTRTIGFTVAAEFVFVVIPDIFLNFNPFGLARYQVIWYICGVSKGAINVLLVTLQHDEIFKLLNRKFRRLSKQPTATTVLTSSNVRSERNLGAF
;
A
#
# COMPACT_ATOMS: atom_id res chain seq x y z
N MET A 1 23.17 26.81 8.90
CA MET A 1 23.10 27.55 7.62
C MET A 1 21.89 27.04 6.88
N PRO A 2 20.95 27.90 6.44
CA PRO A 2 19.81 27.46 5.65
C PRO A 2 20.33 26.93 4.32
N VAL A 3 20.13 25.64 4.09
CA VAL A 3 20.50 24.99 2.84
C VAL A 3 19.35 25.23 1.88
N ASP A 4 19.59 25.94 0.78
CA ASP A 4 18.60 26.16 -0.27
C ASP A 4 18.10 24.81 -0.79
N ASN A 5 16.89 24.42 -0.39
CA ASN A 5 16.21 23.30 -1.00
C ASN A 5 15.90 23.68 -2.45
N PRO A 6 16.27 22.86 -3.44
CA PRO A 6 16.09 23.21 -4.86
C PRO A 6 14.61 23.25 -5.29
N VAL A 7 13.71 22.75 -4.45
CA VAL A 7 12.27 22.68 -4.73
C VAL A 7 11.53 23.47 -3.64
N PRO A 8 10.65 24.41 -4.02
CA PRO A 8 9.79 25.10 -3.06
C PRO A 8 8.94 24.08 -2.27
N PRO A 9 8.83 24.23 -0.94
CA PRO A 9 8.14 23.26 -0.09
C PRO A 9 6.67 23.07 -0.49
N GLU A 10 6.01 24.12 -1.00
CA GLU A 10 4.62 24.10 -1.45
C GLU A 10 4.42 23.13 -2.62
N VAL A 11 5.37 23.13 -3.57
CA VAL A 11 5.35 22.22 -4.72
C VAL A 11 5.50 20.77 -4.27
N ALA A 12 6.41 20.52 -3.32
CA ALA A 12 6.62 19.19 -2.79
C ALA A 12 5.38 18.64 -2.05
N TYR A 13 4.76 19.45 -1.20
CA TYR A 13 3.54 19.04 -0.48
C TYR A 13 2.36 18.81 -1.42
N THR A 14 2.25 19.63 -2.47
CA THR A 14 1.25 19.42 -3.54
C THR A 14 1.47 18.09 -4.26
N LEU A 15 2.72 17.73 -4.57
CA LEU A 15 3.05 16.43 -5.17
C LEU A 15 2.69 15.26 -4.25
N TYR A 16 2.92 15.37 -2.94
CA TYR A 16 2.48 14.35 -1.98
C TYR A 16 0.97 14.12 -2.05
N ILE A 17 0.18 15.20 -2.06
CA ILE A 17 -1.29 15.14 -2.13
C ILE A 17 -1.74 14.47 -3.42
N ILE A 18 -1.20 14.90 -4.57
CA ILE A 18 -1.59 14.38 -5.89
C ILE A 18 -1.27 12.89 -6.00
N ILE A 19 -0.02 12.49 -5.72
CA ILE A 19 0.38 11.09 -5.90
C ILE A 19 -0.34 10.18 -4.89
N ALA A 20 -0.45 10.60 -3.62
CA ALA A 20 -1.19 9.84 -2.62
C ALA A 20 -2.66 9.66 -3.00
N SER A 21 -3.29 10.70 -3.54
CA SER A 21 -4.69 10.64 -4.00
C SER A 21 -4.87 9.65 -5.15
N ILE A 22 -3.94 9.61 -6.11
CA ILE A 22 -3.95 8.62 -7.21
C ILE A 22 -3.85 7.20 -6.64
N ILE A 23 -2.96 6.96 -5.67
CA ILE A 23 -2.79 5.64 -5.05
C ILE A 23 -4.09 5.22 -4.35
N ILE A 24 -4.67 6.08 -3.51
CA ILE A 24 -5.91 5.78 -2.77
C ILE A 24 -7.08 5.50 -3.73
N VAL A 25 -7.25 6.33 -4.76
CA VAL A 25 -8.33 6.17 -5.76
C VAL A 25 -8.19 4.86 -6.52
N CYS A 26 -6.97 4.40 -6.76
CA CYS A 26 -6.74 3.12 -7.41
C CYS A 26 -6.89 1.94 -6.44
N ASP A 27 -6.19 1.95 -5.30
CA ASP A 27 -6.10 0.80 -4.40
C ASP A 27 -7.42 0.50 -3.68
N VAL A 28 -8.18 1.51 -3.25
CA VAL A 28 -9.42 1.29 -2.49
C VAL A 28 -10.44 0.45 -3.27
N PRO A 29 -10.75 0.75 -4.56
CA PRO A 29 -11.57 -0.13 -5.39
C PRO A 29 -11.02 -1.56 -5.53
N PHE A 30 -9.69 -1.72 -5.66
CA PHE A 30 -9.05 -3.04 -5.74
C PHE A 30 -9.24 -3.83 -4.45
N ILE A 31 -9.00 -3.19 -3.30
CA ILE A 31 -9.21 -3.77 -1.96
C ILE A 31 -10.67 -4.22 -1.82
N VAL A 32 -11.63 -3.32 -2.07
CA VAL A 32 -13.06 -3.64 -1.96
C VAL A 32 -13.41 -4.84 -2.83
N MET A 33 -12.97 -4.86 -4.07
CA MET A 33 -13.28 -5.94 -5.00
C MET A 33 -12.64 -7.28 -4.57
N ILE A 34 -11.39 -7.27 -4.08
CA ILE A 34 -10.68 -8.46 -3.58
C ILE A 34 -11.41 -9.05 -2.37
N PHE A 35 -11.74 -8.22 -1.37
CA PHE A 35 -12.36 -8.68 -0.13
C PHE A 35 -13.85 -9.01 -0.28
N TRP A 36 -14.51 -8.48 -1.31
CA TRP A 36 -15.87 -8.87 -1.68
C TRP A 36 -15.90 -10.22 -2.39
N ASN A 37 -15.02 -10.44 -3.37
CA ASN A 37 -14.98 -11.67 -4.17
C ASN A 37 -13.97 -12.68 -3.62
N ARG A 38 -14.12 -13.10 -2.34
CA ARG A 38 -13.23 -13.92 -1.47
C ARG A 38 -12.77 -15.30 -2.01
N SER A 39 -12.50 -15.41 -3.29
CA SER A 39 -12.46 -16.65 -4.04
C SER A 39 -11.04 -17.22 -4.19
N GLN A 40 -9.98 -16.44 -3.96
CA GLN A 40 -8.60 -16.92 -4.09
C GLN A 40 -7.69 -16.30 -3.01
N LYS A 41 -6.99 -17.15 -2.24
CA LYS A 41 -5.99 -16.72 -1.25
C LYS A 41 -4.88 -15.82 -1.79
N GLU A 42 -4.47 -16.04 -3.04
CA GLU A 42 -3.43 -15.22 -3.67
C GLU A 42 -3.87 -13.76 -3.77
N LEU A 43 -5.15 -13.52 -4.08
CA LEU A 43 -5.70 -12.16 -4.11
C LEU A 43 -5.77 -11.54 -2.72
N VAL A 44 -6.01 -12.32 -1.66
CA VAL A 44 -6.04 -11.80 -0.27
C VAL A 44 -4.68 -11.23 0.12
N ILE A 45 -3.60 -11.93 -0.20
CA ILE A 45 -2.22 -11.47 0.10
C ILE A 45 -1.85 -10.24 -0.74
N VAL A 46 -2.25 -10.17 -2.01
CA VAL A 46 -2.09 -8.95 -2.83
C VAL A 46 -2.93 -7.80 -2.27
N GLY A 47 -4.16 -8.06 -1.84
CA GLY A 47 -5.02 -7.08 -1.20
C GLY A 47 -4.43 -6.53 0.10
N PHE A 48 -3.70 -7.36 0.86
CA PHE A 48 -2.97 -6.89 2.04
C PHE A 48 -1.87 -5.89 1.69
N MET A 49 -1.16 -6.10 0.59
CA MET A 49 -0.17 -5.14 0.08
C MET A 49 -0.82 -3.81 -0.29
N CYS A 50 -1.96 -3.83 -1.00
CA CYS A 50 -2.74 -2.63 -1.29
C CYS A 50 -3.22 -1.90 -0.02
N ILE A 51 -3.61 -2.63 1.04
CA ILE A 51 -3.97 -2.02 2.32
C ILE A 51 -2.77 -1.27 2.92
N ALA A 52 -1.58 -1.87 2.90
CA ALA A 52 -0.37 -1.25 3.41
C ALA A 52 -0.01 0.03 2.60
N ASP A 53 -0.06 -0.05 1.27
CA ASP A 53 0.20 1.09 0.38
C ASP A 53 -0.85 2.20 0.57
N THR A 54 -2.13 1.85 0.73
CA THR A 54 -3.21 2.81 1.04
C THR A 54 -2.98 3.50 2.38
N ALA A 55 -2.64 2.75 3.43
CA ALA A 55 -2.36 3.33 4.75
C ALA A 55 -1.19 4.33 4.69
N HIS A 56 -0.17 4.01 3.89
CA HIS A 56 0.96 4.90 3.67
C HIS A 56 0.59 6.14 2.85
N ALA A 57 -0.20 5.97 1.79
CA ALA A 57 -0.70 7.07 0.98
C ALA A 57 -1.58 8.02 1.81
N ILE A 58 -2.43 7.50 2.71
CA ILE A 58 -3.22 8.33 3.63
C ILE A 58 -2.30 9.19 4.51
N ALA A 59 -1.20 8.61 5.04
CA ALA A 59 -0.23 9.38 5.83
C ALA A 59 0.36 10.55 5.03
N PHE A 60 0.73 10.30 3.77
CA PHE A 60 1.25 11.34 2.87
C PHE A 60 0.21 12.38 2.46
N LEU A 61 -1.04 11.97 2.23
CA LEU A 61 -2.13 12.87 1.90
C LEU A 61 -2.40 13.84 3.05
N VAL A 62 -2.56 13.32 4.27
CA VAL A 62 -2.86 14.12 5.47
C VAL A 62 -1.67 15.01 5.82
N SER A 63 -0.45 14.47 5.78
CA SER A 63 0.79 15.21 6.01
C SER A 63 0.98 16.34 4.99
N GLY A 64 0.79 16.04 3.70
CA GLY A 64 0.89 17.03 2.62
C GLY A 64 -0.13 18.16 2.79
N ALA A 65 -1.38 17.83 3.10
CA ALA A 65 -2.44 18.83 3.30
C ALA A 65 -2.14 19.76 4.49
N ILE A 66 -1.75 19.21 5.64
CA ILE A 66 -1.45 20.00 6.84
C ILE A 66 -0.20 20.87 6.62
N ARG A 67 0.89 20.31 6.06
CA ARG A 67 2.12 21.06 5.80
C ARG A 67 1.94 22.15 4.76
N LEU A 68 1.12 21.90 3.72
CA LEU A 68 0.78 22.93 2.74
C LEU A 68 -0.01 24.06 3.38
N TRP A 69 -0.95 23.75 4.28
CA TRP A 69 -1.70 24.77 5.02
C TRP A 69 -0.79 25.62 5.92
N ILE A 70 0.14 25.00 6.65
CA ILE A 70 1.14 25.73 7.47
C ILE A 70 2.03 26.62 6.60
N ALA A 71 2.50 26.11 5.46
CA ALA A 71 3.35 26.86 4.53
C ALA A 71 2.64 28.11 3.97
N LEU A 72 1.36 27.99 3.59
CA LEU A 72 0.58 29.10 3.05
C LEU A 72 0.27 30.19 4.10
N ASN A 73 0.05 29.80 5.36
CA ASN A 73 -0.28 30.75 6.43
C ASN A 73 0.94 31.35 7.14
N HIS A 74 2.16 31.00 6.72
CA HIS A 74 3.42 31.51 7.32
C HIS A 74 3.57 31.19 8.83
N GLU A 75 2.90 30.14 9.34
CA GLU A 75 2.94 29.77 10.77
C GLU A 75 4.19 28.96 11.16
N GLY A 76 5.18 28.82 10.26
CA GLY A 76 6.37 27.98 10.43
C GLY A 76 7.47 28.54 11.34
N GLY A 77 7.24 29.65 12.06
CA GLY A 77 8.28 30.34 12.83
C GLY A 77 8.59 29.75 14.20
N ASN A 78 7.61 29.10 14.85
CA ASN A 78 7.76 28.60 16.21
C ASN A 78 8.15 27.12 16.22
N SER A 79 9.19 26.77 16.97
CA SER A 79 9.50 25.37 17.25
C SER A 79 8.41 24.77 18.15
N ILE A 80 8.04 23.53 17.87
CA ILE A 80 7.06 22.77 18.65
C ILE A 80 7.74 21.54 19.22
N THR A 81 7.16 20.91 20.23
CA THR A 81 7.74 19.68 20.80
C THR A 81 7.30 18.44 20.01
N ASN A 82 8.11 17.39 20.04
CA ASN A 82 7.75 16.07 19.49
C ASN A 82 6.42 15.53 20.08
N THR A 83 6.15 15.80 21.36
CA THR A 83 4.90 15.46 22.05
C THR A 83 3.70 16.25 21.55
N GLN A 84 3.90 17.46 21.01
CA GLN A 84 2.87 18.20 20.28
C GLN A 84 2.71 17.64 18.87
N CYS A 85 3.81 17.30 18.19
CA CYS A 85 3.76 16.68 16.86
C CYS A 85 2.97 15.37 16.82
N ILE A 86 3.15 14.48 17.80
CA ILE A 86 2.45 13.20 17.83
C ILE A 86 0.92 13.34 18.05
N ARG A 87 0.43 14.54 18.42
CA ARG A 87 -1.01 14.83 18.49
C ARG A 87 -1.64 14.99 17.11
N TYR A 88 -0.84 15.32 16.09
CA TYR A 88 -1.31 15.21 14.71
C TYR A 88 -1.50 13.73 14.36
N TYR A 89 -2.49 13.44 13.50
CA TYR A 89 -2.76 12.06 13.11
C TYR A 89 -1.71 11.49 12.15
N PHE A 90 -1.10 12.31 11.29
CA PHE A 90 -0.22 11.80 10.24
C PHE A 90 1.09 11.17 10.74
N PRO A 91 1.78 11.64 11.81
CA PRO A 91 2.93 10.92 12.33
C PRO A 91 2.51 9.53 12.79
N VAL A 92 1.43 9.39 13.55
CA VAL A 92 0.92 8.09 14.00
C VAL A 92 0.63 7.15 12.83
N ILE A 93 0.00 7.65 11.76
CA ILE A 93 -0.25 6.84 10.56
C ILE A 93 1.07 6.49 9.84
N PHE A 94 2.07 7.38 9.82
CA PHE A 94 3.41 7.03 9.33
C PHE A 94 4.06 5.92 10.16
N LEU A 95 4.02 6.02 11.50
CA LEU A 95 4.57 5.00 12.39
C LEU A 95 4.01 3.61 12.10
N TYR A 96 2.69 3.57 11.92
CA TYR A 96 1.95 2.36 11.59
C TYR A 96 2.26 1.86 10.17
N SER A 97 2.12 2.72 9.16
CA SER A 97 2.26 2.34 7.75
C SER A 97 3.68 1.91 7.38
N TYR A 98 4.73 2.53 7.94
CA TYR A 98 6.12 2.16 7.68
C TYR A 98 6.40 0.70 8.05
N GLN A 99 5.93 0.29 9.23
CA GLN A 99 6.07 -1.08 9.70
C GLN A 99 5.16 -2.03 8.93
N LEU A 100 3.92 -1.62 8.66
CA LEU A 100 2.97 -2.42 7.90
C LEU A 100 3.47 -2.73 6.49
N MET A 101 4.07 -1.77 5.79
CA MET A 101 4.66 -1.98 4.47
C MET A 101 5.78 -3.02 4.49
N GLY A 102 6.76 -2.87 5.39
CA GLY A 102 7.87 -3.82 5.49
C GLY A 102 7.40 -5.25 5.80
N ALA A 103 6.46 -5.37 6.75
CA ALA A 103 5.87 -6.66 7.12
C ALA A 103 5.01 -7.27 5.99
N ALA A 104 4.22 -6.45 5.28
CA ALA A 104 3.41 -6.89 4.15
C ALA A 104 4.28 -7.42 3.01
N THR A 105 5.35 -6.71 2.61
CA THR A 105 6.29 -7.19 1.60
C THR A 105 6.93 -8.51 2.00
N LEU A 106 7.31 -8.67 3.27
CA LEU A 106 7.91 -9.91 3.76
C LEU A 106 6.92 -11.07 3.71
N VAL A 107 5.68 -10.86 4.14
CA VAL A 107 4.62 -11.88 4.06
C VAL A 107 4.36 -12.30 2.61
N VAL A 108 4.26 -11.35 1.68
CA VAL A 108 4.09 -11.63 0.25
C VAL A 108 5.26 -12.46 -0.28
N SER A 109 6.49 -12.12 0.10
CA SER A 109 7.70 -12.83 -0.33
C SER A 109 7.76 -14.26 0.21
N ILE A 110 7.40 -14.46 1.48
CA ILE A 110 7.32 -15.79 2.12
C ILE A 110 6.21 -16.63 1.47
N ASP A 111 5.03 -16.06 1.26
CA ASP A 111 3.91 -16.73 0.60
C ASP A 111 4.32 -17.22 -0.81
N ARG A 112 4.98 -16.36 -1.60
CA ARG A 112 5.51 -16.75 -2.92
C ARG A 112 6.62 -17.78 -2.85
N PHE A 113 7.50 -17.68 -1.86
CA PHE A 113 8.53 -18.68 -1.61
C PHE A 113 7.92 -20.07 -1.37
N ILE A 114 6.92 -20.16 -0.50
CA ILE A 114 6.21 -21.42 -0.20
C ILE A 114 5.48 -21.93 -1.44
N ALA A 115 4.79 -21.05 -2.18
CA ALA A 115 4.05 -21.41 -3.39
C ALA A 115 4.95 -22.02 -4.48
N VAL A 116 6.16 -21.48 -4.66
CA VAL A 116 7.10 -21.94 -5.70
C VAL A 116 7.91 -23.16 -5.26
N MET A 117 8.31 -23.22 -3.98
CA MET A 117 9.15 -24.31 -3.47
C MET A 117 8.34 -25.57 -3.15
N LYS A 118 7.10 -25.42 -2.68
CA LYS A 118 6.22 -26.54 -2.28
C LYS A 118 4.80 -26.36 -2.85
N PRO A 119 4.61 -26.42 -4.18
CA PRO A 119 3.32 -26.12 -4.82
C PRO A 119 2.17 -27.05 -4.40
N VAL A 120 2.45 -28.33 -4.15
CA VAL A 120 1.44 -29.31 -3.70
C VAL A 120 0.92 -28.97 -2.30
N TYR A 121 1.83 -28.71 -1.37
CA TYR A 121 1.48 -28.26 -0.02
C TYR A 121 0.80 -26.90 -0.03
N TYR A 122 1.29 -25.96 -0.86
CA TYR A 122 0.66 -24.66 -0.97
C TYR A 122 -0.79 -24.80 -1.44
N ARG A 123 -1.10 -25.70 -2.37
CA ARG A 123 -2.47 -25.92 -2.86
C ARG A 123 -3.44 -26.38 -1.76
N THR A 124 -2.99 -27.15 -0.77
CA THR A 124 -3.84 -27.65 0.32
C THR A 124 -4.10 -26.61 1.42
N LEU A 125 -3.34 -25.51 1.48
CA LEU A 125 -3.58 -24.43 2.44
C LEU A 125 -4.92 -23.73 2.20
N SER A 126 -5.70 -23.58 3.28
CA SER A 126 -6.99 -22.88 3.28
C SER A 126 -6.83 -21.37 3.11
N ASN A 127 -7.85 -20.72 2.53
CA ASN A 127 -7.91 -19.26 2.43
C ASN A 127 -7.92 -18.57 3.81
N ALA A 128 -8.46 -19.23 4.84
CA ALA A 128 -8.49 -18.69 6.21
C ALA A 128 -7.09 -18.41 6.77
N PHE A 129 -6.10 -19.21 6.37
CA PHE A 129 -4.71 -19.04 6.79
C PHE A 129 -4.14 -17.68 6.38
N SER A 130 -4.43 -17.21 5.15
CA SER A 130 -4.00 -15.89 4.68
C SER A 130 -4.63 -14.76 5.49
N PHE A 131 -5.90 -14.90 5.89
CA PHE A 131 -6.55 -13.92 6.76
C PHE A 131 -5.95 -13.90 8.17
N TYR A 132 -5.61 -15.06 8.73
CA TYR A 132 -4.95 -15.13 10.05
C TYR A 132 -3.56 -14.51 10.03
N ILE A 133 -2.76 -14.74 8.98
CA ILE A 133 -1.46 -14.08 8.83
C ILE A 133 -1.64 -12.56 8.75
N MET A 134 -2.54 -12.09 7.89
CA MET A 134 -2.83 -10.67 7.73
C MET A 134 -3.26 -10.03 9.05
N ALA A 135 -4.21 -10.64 9.75
CA ALA A 135 -4.68 -10.17 11.06
C ALA A 135 -3.55 -10.17 12.11
N GLY A 136 -2.71 -11.20 12.12
CA GLY A 136 -1.55 -11.29 13.00
C GLY A 136 -0.55 -10.16 12.78
N VAL A 137 -0.24 -9.84 11.53
CA VAL A 137 0.65 -8.70 11.20
C VAL A 137 0.02 -7.36 11.58
N ILE A 138 -1.25 -7.15 11.25
CA ILE A 138 -1.97 -5.92 11.62
C ILE A 138 -1.97 -5.74 13.14
N LEU A 139 -2.26 -6.80 13.89
CA LEU A 139 -2.26 -6.77 15.36
C LEU A 139 -0.86 -6.47 15.90
N TYR A 140 0.18 -7.15 15.39
CA TYR A 140 1.56 -6.92 15.78
C TYR A 140 1.99 -5.46 15.58
N VAL A 141 1.77 -4.93 14.37
CA VAL A 141 2.13 -3.53 14.05
C VAL A 141 1.34 -2.54 14.90
N SER A 142 0.06 -2.82 15.18
CA SER A 142 -0.78 -1.98 16.04
C SER A 142 -0.24 -1.91 17.47
N ILE A 143 0.14 -3.06 18.04
CA ILE A 143 0.71 -3.13 19.40
C ILE A 143 2.01 -2.34 19.48
N ILE A 144 2.92 -2.53 18.51
CA ILE A 144 4.20 -1.80 18.49
C ILE A 144 3.98 -0.29 18.31
N ALA A 145 3.06 0.12 17.43
CA ALA A 145 2.73 1.53 17.24
C ALA A 145 2.18 2.16 18.53
N LEU A 146 1.26 1.50 19.23
CA LEU A 146 0.72 1.98 20.50
C LEU A 146 1.79 2.08 21.59
N LEU A 147 2.69 1.10 21.68
CA LEU A 147 3.82 1.12 22.61
C LEU A 147 4.74 2.32 22.36
N PHE A 148 5.07 2.60 21.09
CA PHE A 148 5.90 3.75 20.73
C PHE A 148 5.22 5.08 20.97
N ILE A 149 3.91 5.20 20.71
CA ILE A 149 3.15 6.41 21.06
C ILE A 149 3.21 6.65 22.56
N TYR A 150 3.02 5.60 23.37
CA TYR A 150 3.13 5.69 24.83
C TYR A 150 4.53 6.16 25.27
N ILE A 151 5.60 5.60 24.69
CA ILE A 151 6.98 6.01 25.00
C ILE A 151 7.22 7.48 24.62
N VAL A 152 6.75 7.94 23.45
CA VAL A 152 6.90 9.34 23.03
C VAL A 152 6.14 10.29 23.95
N GLN A 153 4.92 9.91 24.37
CA GLN A 153 4.09 10.75 25.24
C GLN A 153 4.61 10.85 26.68
N THR A 154 5.23 9.79 27.20
CA THR A 154 5.78 9.75 28.56
C THR A 154 7.26 10.16 28.64
N GLY A 155 7.95 10.20 27.50
CA GLY A 155 9.34 10.60 27.39
C GLY A 155 9.57 12.11 27.47
N PRO A 156 10.84 12.55 27.45
CA PRO A 156 11.20 13.95 27.45
C PRO A 156 10.73 14.66 26.17
N ALA A 157 10.23 15.87 26.32
CA ALA A 157 9.84 16.72 25.20
C ALA A 157 11.10 17.22 24.47
N LEU A 158 11.26 16.83 23.21
CA LEU A 158 12.35 17.26 22.34
C LEU A 158 11.84 18.34 21.36
N PRO A 159 12.65 19.36 21.05
CA PRO A 159 12.28 20.36 20.04
C PRO A 159 12.19 19.72 18.66
N SER A 160 11.20 20.13 17.88
CA SER A 160 10.86 19.63 16.55
C SER A 160 10.45 20.78 15.63
N SER A 161 10.62 20.61 14.33
CA SER A 161 10.10 21.56 13.33
C SER A 161 8.57 21.63 13.39
N PRO A 162 7.94 22.80 13.15
CA PRO A 162 6.49 22.94 13.03
C PRO A 162 5.88 22.05 11.93
N ASN A 163 6.69 21.63 10.96
CA ASN A 163 6.26 20.70 9.92
C ASN A 163 6.16 19.24 10.40
N CYS A 164 6.61 18.93 11.62
CA CYS A 164 6.67 17.60 12.21
C CYS A 164 7.18 16.55 11.22
N PHE A 165 8.44 16.71 10.77
CA PHE A 165 9.06 15.67 9.96
C PHE A 165 9.13 14.37 10.76
N THR A 166 8.90 13.24 10.10
CA THR A 166 8.83 11.93 10.75
C THR A 166 10.11 11.61 11.53
N SER A 167 11.27 12.03 11.00
CA SER A 167 12.58 11.90 11.65
C SER A 167 12.74 12.72 12.93
N GLU A 168 11.97 13.79 13.10
CA GLU A 168 12.01 14.70 14.26
C GLU A 168 10.83 14.53 15.21
N SER A 169 9.78 13.82 14.77
CA SER A 169 8.57 13.57 15.56
C SER A 169 8.77 12.45 16.58
N TYR A 170 9.79 11.61 16.38
CA TYR A 170 10.11 10.47 17.24
C TYR A 170 11.43 10.67 17.96
N THR A 171 11.64 9.91 19.03
CA THR A 171 12.97 9.81 19.62
C THR A 171 13.92 9.13 18.61
N PRO A 172 15.22 9.44 18.63
CA PRO A 172 16.19 8.86 17.70
C PRO A 172 16.20 7.32 17.70
N GLU A 173 15.91 6.70 18.83
CA GLU A 173 15.85 5.25 19.03
C GLU A 173 14.66 4.64 18.30
N ILE A 174 13.47 5.23 18.43
CA ILE A 174 12.26 4.78 17.74
C ILE A 174 12.45 4.96 16.22
N TRP A 175 12.99 6.10 15.80
CA TRP A 175 13.25 6.36 14.39
C TRP A 175 14.24 5.34 13.79
N ARG A 176 15.35 5.07 14.49
CA ARG A 176 16.33 4.04 14.07
C ARG A 176 15.70 2.65 14.01
N TYR A 177 14.87 2.29 14.99
CA TYR A 177 14.15 1.02 14.98
C TYR A 177 13.24 0.90 13.75
N MET A 178 12.42 1.91 13.46
CA MET A 178 11.48 1.88 12.33
C MET A 178 12.22 1.66 11.01
N LEU A 179 13.33 2.39 10.82
CA LEU A 179 14.15 2.28 9.63
C LEU A 179 14.84 0.91 9.55
N PHE A 180 15.41 0.42 10.65
CA PHE A 180 16.05 -0.89 10.68
C PHE A 180 15.07 -2.02 10.41
N PHE A 181 13.88 -1.96 11.00
CA PHE A 181 12.80 -2.92 10.77
C PHE A 181 12.38 -2.93 9.28
N ARG A 182 12.15 -1.76 8.69
CA ARG A 182 11.80 -1.64 7.28
C ARG A 182 12.92 -2.15 6.36
N MET A 183 14.16 -1.76 6.63
CA MET A 183 15.32 -2.18 5.84
C MET A 183 15.56 -3.69 5.92
N SER A 184 15.54 -4.26 7.11
CA SER A 184 15.75 -5.70 7.31
C SER A 184 14.66 -6.54 6.64
N THR A 185 13.38 -6.17 6.78
CA THR A 185 12.27 -6.88 6.13
C THR A 185 12.36 -6.82 4.60
N LEU A 186 12.73 -5.67 4.03
CA LEU A 186 12.92 -5.51 2.58
C LEU A 186 14.15 -6.26 2.05
N ILE A 187 15.27 -6.27 2.79
CA ILE A 187 16.48 -7.03 2.42
C ILE A 187 16.18 -8.53 2.46
N VAL A 188 15.57 -9.04 3.53
CA VAL A 188 15.18 -10.46 3.63
C VAL A 188 14.22 -10.84 2.50
N SER A 189 13.23 -9.99 2.21
CA SER A 189 12.31 -10.18 1.09
C SER A 189 13.06 -10.28 -0.25
N SER A 190 14.00 -9.36 -0.50
CA SER A 190 14.80 -9.34 -1.73
C SER A 190 15.68 -10.59 -1.86
N LEU A 191 16.30 -11.04 -0.77
CA LEU A 191 17.12 -12.26 -0.75
C LEU A 191 16.27 -13.52 -1.01
N LEU A 192 15.06 -13.60 -0.49
CA LEU A 192 14.12 -14.70 -0.78
C LEU A 192 13.77 -14.77 -2.28
N TYR A 193 13.84 -13.67 -3.03
CA TYR A 193 13.58 -13.68 -4.47
C TYR A 193 14.67 -14.35 -5.30
N LEU A 194 15.89 -14.51 -4.79
CA LEU A 194 16.97 -15.21 -5.50
C LEU A 194 16.63 -16.69 -5.75
N PRO A 195 16.30 -17.52 -4.73
CA PRO A 195 15.90 -18.91 -4.96
C PRO A 195 14.57 -19.02 -5.71
N ILE A 196 13.63 -18.10 -5.49
CA ILE A 196 12.34 -18.05 -6.22
C ILE A 196 12.60 -17.89 -7.73
N SER A 197 13.43 -16.91 -8.11
CA SER A 197 13.74 -16.60 -9.51
C SER A 197 14.46 -17.76 -10.19
N TRP A 198 15.42 -18.38 -9.49
CA TRP A 198 16.11 -19.57 -9.98
C TRP A 198 15.14 -20.74 -10.24
N ARG A 199 14.21 -21.01 -9.31
CA ARG A 199 13.23 -22.08 -9.46
C ARG A 199 12.24 -21.80 -10.58
N ILE A 200 11.78 -20.56 -10.72
CA ILE A 200 10.89 -20.14 -11.82
C ILE A 200 11.58 -20.30 -13.17
N TYR A 201 12.85 -19.91 -13.27
CA TYR A 201 13.62 -20.11 -14.49
C TYR A 201 13.67 -21.59 -14.90
N LYS A 202 13.90 -22.49 -13.94
CA LYS A 202 13.86 -23.94 -14.18
C LYS A 202 12.47 -24.42 -14.64
N MET A 203 11.40 -23.96 -14.00
CA MET A 203 10.02 -24.31 -14.39
C MET A 203 9.65 -23.78 -15.78
N ALA A 204 10.03 -22.54 -16.09
CA ALA A 204 9.80 -21.93 -17.39
C ALA A 204 10.54 -22.67 -18.52
N ASN A 205 11.78 -23.11 -18.26
CA ASN A 205 12.54 -23.92 -19.22
C ASN A 205 11.94 -25.32 -19.41
N ALA A 206 11.43 -25.95 -18.35
CA ALA A 206 10.73 -27.24 -18.47
C ALA A 206 9.44 -27.11 -19.31
N LEU A 207 8.68 -26.03 -19.11
CA LEU A 207 7.48 -25.70 -19.89
C LEU A 207 7.80 -25.50 -21.38
N LYS A 208 8.89 -24.78 -21.70
CA LYS A 208 9.34 -24.58 -23.09
C LYS A 208 9.72 -25.88 -23.79
N ARG A 209 10.25 -26.86 -23.06
CA ARG A 209 10.62 -28.19 -23.58
C ARG A 209 9.40 -29.13 -23.72
N GLY A 210 8.19 -28.66 -23.47
CA GLY A 210 6.98 -29.48 -23.53
C GLY A 210 6.84 -30.50 -22.40
N ALA A 211 7.75 -30.48 -21.41
CA ALA A 211 7.76 -31.46 -20.31
C ALA A 211 6.61 -31.25 -19.30
N SER A 212 5.90 -30.14 -19.37
CA SER A 212 4.75 -29.85 -18.51
C SER A 212 3.79 -28.93 -19.25
N SER A 213 2.56 -29.37 -19.50
CA SER A 213 1.49 -28.54 -20.09
C SER A 213 0.47 -28.15 -19.03
N ASP A 214 0.93 -27.67 -17.88
CA ASP A 214 0.03 -27.28 -16.81
C ASP A 214 -0.27 -25.77 -16.85
N ASN A 215 -1.54 -25.42 -17.09
CA ASN A 215 -2.04 -24.05 -17.06
C ASN A 215 -1.77 -23.38 -15.70
N TYR A 216 -1.77 -24.16 -14.62
CA TYR A 216 -1.46 -23.66 -13.29
C TYR A 216 -0.01 -23.18 -13.16
N SER A 217 0.95 -23.95 -13.70
CA SER A 217 2.36 -23.55 -13.72
C SER A 217 2.59 -22.25 -14.49
N ARG A 218 1.90 -22.04 -15.62
CA ARG A 218 1.95 -20.76 -16.37
C ARG A 218 1.44 -19.58 -15.53
N LYS A 219 0.32 -19.78 -14.83
CA LYS A 219 -0.26 -18.75 -13.94
C LYS A 219 0.71 -18.38 -12.82
N ILE A 220 1.31 -19.37 -12.14
CA ILE A 220 2.32 -19.12 -11.09
C ILE A 220 3.50 -18.32 -11.65
N ILE A 221 4.05 -18.70 -12.80
CA ILE A 221 5.20 -18.01 -13.39
C ILE A 221 4.87 -16.54 -13.68
N LYS A 222 3.70 -16.25 -14.30
CA LYS A 222 3.27 -14.86 -14.59
C LYS A 222 3.12 -14.04 -13.31
N THR A 223 2.42 -14.60 -12.32
CA THR A 223 2.18 -13.92 -11.03
C THR A 223 3.48 -13.64 -10.29
N THR A 224 4.33 -14.66 -10.11
CA THR A 224 5.56 -14.48 -9.32
C THR A 224 6.58 -13.59 -10.03
N ARG A 225 6.62 -13.57 -11.36
CA ARG A 225 7.45 -12.60 -12.10
C ARG A 225 7.02 -11.16 -11.84
N THR A 226 5.72 -10.91 -11.80
CA THR A 226 5.18 -9.56 -11.56
C THR A 226 5.49 -9.08 -10.13
N ILE A 227 5.32 -9.96 -9.14
CA ILE A 227 5.68 -9.63 -7.76
C ILE A 227 7.20 -9.46 -7.63
N GLY A 228 8.01 -10.20 -8.39
CA GLY A 228 9.45 -9.97 -8.48
C GLY A 228 9.81 -8.57 -8.99
N PHE A 229 9.09 -8.05 -9.99
CA PHE A 229 9.24 -6.65 -10.42
C PHE A 229 8.81 -5.66 -9.35
N THR A 230 7.76 -5.99 -8.60
CA THR A 230 7.29 -5.18 -7.47
C THR A 230 8.39 -5.07 -6.43
N VAL A 231 8.96 -6.19 -5.96
CA VAL A 231 10.07 -6.21 -4.99
C VAL A 231 11.32 -5.49 -5.51
N ALA A 232 11.65 -5.63 -6.79
CA ALA A 232 12.74 -4.88 -7.40
C ALA A 232 12.48 -3.37 -7.38
N ALA A 233 11.25 -2.93 -7.67
CA ALA A 233 10.87 -1.54 -7.54
C ALA A 233 10.96 -1.07 -6.08
N GLU A 234 10.53 -1.87 -5.10
CA GLU A 234 10.67 -1.49 -3.68
C GLU A 234 12.14 -1.31 -3.26
N PHE A 235 13.02 -2.18 -3.76
CA PHE A 235 14.45 -2.05 -3.51
C PHE A 235 14.99 -0.71 -4.06
N VAL A 236 14.64 -0.38 -5.30
CA VAL A 236 15.12 0.84 -5.96
C VAL A 236 14.51 2.11 -5.35
N PHE A 237 13.21 2.12 -5.08
CA PHE A 237 12.48 3.32 -4.67
C PHE A 237 12.36 3.51 -3.16
N VAL A 238 12.70 2.52 -2.34
CA VAL A 238 12.62 2.61 -0.86
C VAL A 238 13.95 2.29 -0.20
N VAL A 239 14.53 1.11 -0.46
CA VAL A 239 15.77 0.69 0.23
C VAL A 239 16.93 1.61 -0.10
N ILE A 240 17.11 1.96 -1.37
CA ILE A 240 18.18 2.87 -1.79
C ILE A 240 18.01 4.28 -1.16
N PRO A 241 16.85 4.95 -1.28
CA PRO A 241 16.61 6.23 -0.59
C PRO A 241 16.83 6.16 0.92
N ASP A 242 16.44 5.07 1.58
CA ASP A 242 16.64 4.89 3.02
C ASP A 242 18.12 4.82 3.40
N ILE A 243 18.95 4.15 2.61
CA ILE A 243 20.41 4.11 2.80
C ILE A 243 20.96 5.53 2.66
N PHE A 244 20.53 6.28 1.64
CA PHE A 244 20.97 7.65 1.43
C PHE A 244 20.57 8.58 2.57
N LEU A 245 19.34 8.46 3.08
CA LEU A 245 18.84 9.25 4.20
C LEU A 245 19.56 8.93 5.51
N ASN A 246 19.88 7.65 5.76
CA ASN A 246 20.46 7.21 7.03
C ASN A 246 21.96 7.42 7.13
N PHE A 247 22.70 7.01 6.09
CA PHE A 247 24.16 7.10 6.10
C PHE A 247 24.64 8.48 5.62
N ASN A 248 23.74 9.28 5.05
CA ASN A 248 24.02 10.59 4.48
C ASN A 248 25.32 10.62 3.64
N PRO A 249 25.54 9.64 2.74
CA PRO A 249 26.76 9.64 1.96
C PRO A 249 26.73 10.89 1.07
N PHE A 250 27.85 11.62 1.05
CA PHE A 250 28.01 12.84 0.24
C PHE A 250 27.04 13.99 0.58
N GLY A 251 26.45 14.01 1.78
CA GLY A 251 25.53 15.09 2.17
C GLY A 251 24.17 15.03 1.46
N LEU A 252 23.79 13.89 0.88
CA LEU A 252 22.56 13.71 0.12
C LEU A 252 21.28 13.76 0.98
N ALA A 253 21.39 13.74 2.31
CA ALA A 253 20.25 13.94 3.21
C ALA A 253 19.55 15.29 2.99
N ARG A 254 20.24 16.29 2.41
CA ARG A 254 19.64 17.56 2.01
C ARG A 254 18.47 17.41 1.01
N TYR A 255 18.45 16.32 0.23
CA TYR A 255 17.38 16.04 -0.74
C TYR A 255 16.26 15.17 -0.17
N GLN A 256 16.05 15.20 1.15
CA GLN A 256 15.07 14.34 1.82
C GLN A 256 13.68 14.36 1.17
N VAL A 257 13.24 15.51 0.70
CA VAL A 257 11.94 15.68 0.03
C VAL A 257 11.86 14.84 -1.24
N ILE A 258 12.90 14.85 -2.08
CA ILE A 258 12.95 14.07 -3.32
C ILE A 258 12.92 12.57 -2.98
N TRP A 259 13.67 12.16 -1.95
CA TRP A 259 13.68 10.77 -1.49
C TRP A 259 12.31 10.31 -0.99
N TYR A 260 11.57 11.17 -0.29
CA TYR A 260 10.19 10.88 0.12
C TYR A 260 9.24 10.81 -1.09
N ILE A 261 9.39 11.67 -2.10
CA ILE A 261 8.61 11.59 -3.35
C ILE A 261 8.87 10.24 -4.05
N CYS A 262 10.14 9.81 -4.12
CA CYS A 262 10.49 8.49 -4.65
C CYS A 262 9.80 7.36 -3.87
N GLY A 263 9.81 7.45 -2.53
CA GLY A 263 9.15 6.48 -1.65
C GLY A 263 7.64 6.39 -1.88
N VAL A 264 6.96 7.52 -2.07
CA VAL A 264 5.53 7.57 -2.43
C VAL A 264 5.26 7.03 -3.83
N SER A 265 6.14 7.35 -4.79
CA SER A 265 5.98 6.94 -6.19
C SER A 265 5.99 5.42 -6.36
N LYS A 266 6.61 4.68 -5.44
CA LYS A 266 6.50 3.21 -5.36
C LYS A 266 5.04 2.75 -5.37
N GLY A 267 4.17 3.36 -4.56
CA GLY A 267 2.76 2.94 -4.48
C GLY A 267 2.05 3.07 -5.83
N ALA A 268 2.36 4.12 -6.60
CA ALA A 268 1.82 4.28 -7.94
C ALA A 268 2.35 3.19 -8.91
N ILE A 269 3.61 2.80 -8.79
CA ILE A 269 4.18 1.69 -9.57
C ILE A 269 3.52 0.36 -9.19
N ASN A 270 3.29 0.11 -7.90
CA ASN A 270 2.60 -1.09 -7.42
C ASN A 270 1.19 -1.18 -8.01
N VAL A 271 0.43 -0.08 -7.98
CA VAL A 271 -0.88 0.01 -8.66
C VAL A 271 -0.76 -0.33 -10.14
N LEU A 272 0.21 0.24 -10.86
CA LEU A 272 0.42 -0.05 -12.29
C LEU A 272 0.77 -1.53 -12.53
N LEU A 273 1.58 -2.15 -11.68
CA LEU A 273 1.92 -3.56 -11.81
C LEU A 273 0.73 -4.47 -11.51
N VAL A 274 -0.02 -4.20 -10.44
CA VAL A 274 -1.23 -4.96 -10.06
C VAL A 274 -2.30 -4.84 -11.14
N THR A 275 -2.51 -3.63 -11.68
CA THR A 275 -3.45 -3.38 -12.76
C THR A 275 -3.09 -4.16 -14.02
N LEU A 276 -1.82 -4.10 -14.46
CA LEU A 276 -1.34 -4.85 -15.63
C LEU A 276 -1.35 -6.38 -15.45
N GLN A 277 -1.26 -6.87 -14.21
CA GLN A 277 -1.24 -8.31 -13.95
C GLN A 277 -2.60 -8.97 -14.17
N HIS A 278 -3.66 -8.26 -13.80
CA HIS A 278 -5.01 -8.82 -13.67
C HIS A 278 -5.96 -8.30 -14.75
N ASP A 279 -5.70 -8.70 -16.00
CA ASP A 279 -6.61 -8.44 -17.13
C ASP A 279 -8.06 -8.87 -16.82
N GLU A 280 -8.24 -9.94 -16.05
CA GLU A 280 -9.54 -10.42 -15.60
C GLU A 280 -10.25 -9.43 -14.69
N ILE A 281 -9.52 -8.74 -13.82
CA ILE A 281 -10.08 -7.69 -12.96
C ILE A 281 -10.55 -6.52 -13.81
N PHE A 282 -9.77 -6.10 -14.81
CA PHE A 282 -10.22 -5.06 -15.75
C PHE A 282 -11.44 -5.47 -16.55
N LYS A 283 -11.50 -6.73 -17.01
CA LYS A 283 -12.70 -7.23 -17.70
C LYS A 283 -13.92 -7.19 -16.77
N LEU A 284 -13.75 -7.54 -15.49
CA LEU A 284 -14.83 -7.49 -14.49
C LEU A 284 -15.25 -6.06 -14.16
N LEU A 285 -14.29 -5.16 -13.93
CA LEU A 285 -14.52 -3.73 -13.70
C LEU A 285 -15.22 -3.09 -14.89
N ASN A 286 -14.70 -3.30 -16.10
CA ASN A 286 -15.28 -2.75 -17.33
C ASN A 286 -16.68 -3.33 -17.59
N ARG A 287 -16.93 -4.61 -17.30
CA ARG A 287 -18.28 -5.20 -17.37
C ARG A 287 -19.24 -4.56 -16.37
N LYS A 288 -18.84 -4.38 -15.11
CA LYS A 288 -19.68 -3.71 -14.10
C LYS A 288 -19.92 -2.24 -14.45
N PHE A 289 -18.88 -1.52 -14.86
CA PHE A 289 -18.96 -0.12 -15.27
C PHE A 289 -19.86 0.06 -16.49
N ARG A 290 -19.75 -0.81 -17.51
CA ARG A 290 -20.67 -0.82 -18.66
C ARG A 290 -22.11 -1.15 -18.27
N ARG A 291 -22.35 -1.98 -17.24
CA ARG A 291 -23.71 -2.25 -16.74
C ARG A 291 -24.29 -1.04 -16.01
N LEU A 292 -23.51 -0.37 -15.16
CA LEU A 292 -23.92 0.86 -14.48
C LEU A 292 -24.18 1.99 -15.49
N SER A 293 -23.33 2.13 -16.51
CA SER A 293 -23.50 3.12 -17.58
C SER A 293 -24.67 2.81 -18.51
N LYS A 294 -25.10 1.54 -18.63
CA LYS A 294 -26.22 1.12 -19.48
C LYS A 294 -27.55 1.02 -18.77
N GLN A 295 -27.63 1.16 -17.44
CA GLN A 295 -28.92 1.35 -16.78
C GLN A 295 -29.43 2.73 -17.17
N PRO A 296 -30.46 2.82 -18.05
CA PRO A 296 -31.10 4.10 -18.29
C PRO A 296 -31.70 4.50 -16.96
N THR A 297 -31.59 5.77 -16.61
CA THR A 297 -32.42 6.41 -15.59
C THR A 297 -33.86 6.22 -16.03
N ALA A 298 -34.46 5.07 -15.68
CA ALA A 298 -35.88 4.86 -15.80
C ALA A 298 -36.49 5.76 -14.75
N THR A 299 -36.67 7.02 -15.12
CA THR A 299 -37.54 7.96 -14.44
C THR A 299 -38.90 7.29 -14.45
N THR A 300 -39.23 6.61 -13.35
CA THR A 300 -40.55 6.07 -13.10
C THR A 300 -41.49 7.26 -13.08
N VAL A 301 -42.03 7.61 -14.24
CA VAL A 301 -43.22 8.45 -14.34
C VAL A 301 -44.31 7.66 -13.65
N LEU A 302 -44.62 8.05 -12.41
CA LEU A 302 -45.83 7.66 -11.71
C LEU A 302 -47.02 8.18 -12.51
N THR A 303 -47.44 7.48 -13.55
CA THR A 303 -48.79 7.62 -14.09
C THR A 303 -49.74 6.98 -13.09
N SER A 304 -50.16 7.80 -12.12
CA SER A 304 -51.42 7.62 -11.42
C SER A 304 -52.56 7.80 -12.42
N SER A 305 -53.29 6.73 -12.71
CA SER A 305 -54.74 6.81 -12.96
C SER A 305 -55.28 5.40 -13.08
N ASN A 306 -55.48 4.80 -11.92
CA ASN A 306 -56.29 3.63 -11.71
C ASN A 306 -57.77 4.09 -11.74
N VAL A 307 -58.39 4.11 -12.92
CA VAL A 307 -59.84 4.32 -13.08
C VAL A 307 -60.37 3.43 -14.22
N ARG A 308 -60.84 2.24 -13.86
CA ARG A 308 -62.06 1.60 -14.42
C ARG A 308 -62.24 0.25 -13.72
N SER A 309 -63.16 0.20 -12.78
CA SER A 309 -64.58 -0.07 -12.99
C SER A 309 -64.84 -1.57 -13.07
N GLU A 310 -65.32 -2.07 -11.94
CA GLU A 310 -66.45 -3.01 -11.83
C GLU A 310 -67.13 -3.36 -13.17
N ARG A 311 -67.29 -4.66 -13.43
CA ARG A 311 -68.63 -5.28 -13.52
C ARG A 311 -68.60 -6.80 -13.77
N ASN A 312 -69.56 -7.45 -13.11
CA ASN A 312 -70.20 -8.74 -13.42
C ASN A 312 -69.41 -9.99 -12.97
N LEU A 313 -69.77 -10.71 -11.90
CA LEU A 313 -71.08 -11.08 -11.34
C LEU A 313 -71.89 -11.99 -12.28
N GLY A 314 -71.98 -13.27 -11.89
CA GLY A 314 -73.02 -14.20 -12.30
C GLY A 314 -72.58 -15.31 -13.25
N ALA A 315 -72.65 -16.56 -12.77
CA ALA A 315 -73.57 -17.60 -13.27
C ALA A 315 -72.96 -19.01 -13.21
N PHE A 316 -73.54 -19.79 -12.28
CA PHE A 316 -73.74 -21.25 -12.25
C PHE A 316 -72.55 -22.21 -12.26
#